data_AF-A0A369K731-F1
#
_entry.id   AF-A0A369K731-F1
#
_cell.length_a   1.000
_cell.length_b   1.000
_cell.length_c   1.000
_cell.angle_alpha   90.00
_cell.angle_beta   90.00
_cell.angle_gamma   90.00
#
_symmetry.space_group_name_H-M   'P 1'
#
loop_
_entity.id
_entity.type
_entity.pdbx_description
1 polymer ?
#
loop_
_entity_poly.entity_id
_entity_poly.type
_entity_poly.pdbx_seq_one_letter_code
_entity_poly.pdbx_strand_id
1 'polypeptide(L)'
;MSSAINPITDQVLLVAHRLKEIKLLLCREWLTLFLCLSSTSADNLEAISIIIALSSLANDGPLLTSGMTMFTNAKRLRRVAFTMVRVLSSNERNRQHLQPVSLPMALSPGVHLPWAQLTHISIGAPIPQKEYHNILLQCVSLISCTVSPSETAQAPIPPAIRMNTVSSLAVRISSTSSNVVPFLCPLVLPRLASIALVSPKSGIPWPHAGFSSSIGLVVA
;
A
#
# COMPACT_ATOMS: atom_id res chain seq x y z
N MET A 1 -23.52 22.89 1.93
CA MET A 1 -22.31 22.08 1.59
C MET A 1 -21.14 23.04 1.49
N SER A 2 -20.34 23.20 2.56
CA SER A 2 -19.19 24.09 2.50
C SER A 2 -18.11 23.43 1.65
N SER A 3 -17.77 24.05 0.52
CA SER A 3 -16.55 23.75 -0.22
C SER A 3 -15.36 24.12 0.66
N ALA A 4 -14.92 23.20 1.52
CA ALA A 4 -13.64 23.34 2.18
C ALA A 4 -12.59 23.31 1.07
N ILE A 5 -12.08 24.49 0.72
CA ILE A 5 -10.93 24.67 -0.15
C ILE A 5 -9.85 23.76 0.42
N ASN A 6 -9.36 22.78 -0.35
CA ASN A 6 -8.29 21.90 0.09
C ASN A 6 -6.97 22.67 -0.08
N PRO A 7 -6.39 23.27 0.98
CA PRO A 7 -5.23 24.13 0.83
C PRO A 7 -3.99 23.33 0.39
N ILE A 8 -3.99 22.02 0.61
CA ILE A 8 -2.90 21.11 0.24
C ILE A 8 -2.89 20.91 -1.27
N THR A 9 -4.06 20.83 -1.92
CA THR A 9 -4.17 20.68 -3.36
C THR A 9 -3.40 21.78 -4.08
N ASP A 10 -3.74 23.04 -3.84
CA ASP A 10 -3.15 24.15 -4.59
C ASP A 10 -1.65 24.28 -4.30
N GLN A 11 -1.25 24.12 -3.04
CA GLN A 11 0.16 24.23 -2.65
C GLN A 11 1.03 23.10 -3.19
N VAL A 12 0.56 21.85 -3.10
CA VAL A 12 1.33 20.68 -3.60
C VAL A 12 1.37 20.70 -5.12
N LEU A 13 0.26 21.00 -5.80
CA LEU A 13 0.22 21.05 -7.26
C LEU A 13 1.15 22.12 -7.83
N LEU A 14 1.23 23.31 -7.19
CA LEU A 14 2.10 24.40 -7.63
C LEU A 14 3.57 23.99 -7.69
N VAL A 15 4.02 23.11 -6.79
CA VAL A 15 5.43 22.69 -6.72
C VAL A 15 5.68 21.26 -7.19
N ALA A 16 4.65 20.45 -7.41
CA ALA A 16 4.75 19.02 -7.73
C ALA A 16 5.68 18.73 -8.92
N HIS A 17 5.66 19.58 -9.95
CA HIS A 17 6.52 19.46 -11.13
C HIS A 17 8.03 19.58 -10.81
N ARG A 18 8.40 20.18 -9.67
CA ARG A 18 9.79 20.31 -9.20
C ARG A 18 10.19 19.24 -8.20
N LEU A 19 9.22 18.54 -7.61
CA LEU A 19 9.47 17.59 -6.56
C LEU A 19 9.85 16.23 -7.14
N LYS A 20 10.91 15.63 -6.58
CA LYS A 20 11.25 14.22 -6.80
C LYS A 20 10.49 13.29 -5.88
N GLU A 21 10.13 13.77 -4.69
CA GLU A 21 9.48 12.98 -3.67
C GLU A 21 8.39 13.79 -2.98
N ILE A 22 7.23 13.15 -2.77
CA ILE A 22 6.09 13.72 -2.05
C ILE A 22 5.79 12.81 -0.86
N LYS A 23 5.75 13.38 0.35
CA LYS A 23 5.24 12.71 1.55
C LYS A 23 4.07 13.50 2.10
N LEU A 24 2.92 12.88 2.21
CA LEU A 24 1.70 13.54 2.66
C LEU A 24 1.09 12.78 3.82
N LEU A 25 0.67 13.52 4.84
CA LEU A 25 -0.20 13.05 5.91
C LEU A 25 -1.58 13.67 5.69
N LEU A 26 -2.56 12.87 5.26
CA LEU A 26 -3.89 13.34 4.89
C LEU A 26 -4.95 12.62 5.70
N CYS A 27 -6.00 13.34 6.10
CA CYS A 27 -7.25 12.68 6.49
C CYS A 27 -7.96 12.10 5.25
N ARG A 28 -8.95 11.26 5.48
CA ARG A 28 -9.68 10.56 4.40
C ARG A 28 -10.31 11.53 3.39
N GLU A 29 -10.91 12.61 3.87
CA GLU A 29 -11.61 13.58 3.02
C GLU A 29 -10.65 14.27 2.05
N TRP A 30 -9.48 14.67 2.55
CA TRP A 30 -8.46 15.34 1.75
C TRP A 30 -7.75 14.38 0.81
N LEU A 31 -7.61 13.12 1.20
CA LEU A 31 -7.08 12.07 0.33
C LEU A 31 -7.94 11.90 -0.93
N THR A 32 -9.25 11.73 -0.77
CA THR A 32 -10.15 11.54 -1.93
C THR A 32 -10.09 12.74 -2.87
N LEU A 33 -10.11 13.96 -2.33
CA LEU A 33 -9.99 15.19 -3.13
C LEU A 33 -8.66 15.24 -3.88
N PHE A 34 -7.56 14.94 -3.20
CA PHE A 34 -6.21 14.98 -3.77
C PHE A 34 -6.04 13.95 -4.90
N LEU A 35 -6.52 12.73 -4.71
CA LEU A 35 -6.35 11.66 -5.69
C LEU A 35 -7.16 11.87 -6.97
N CYS A 36 -8.30 12.55 -6.87
CA CYS A 36 -9.19 12.86 -8.01
C CYS A 36 -8.78 14.11 -8.79
N LEU A 37 -7.70 14.81 -8.40
CA LEU A 37 -7.21 15.97 -9.12
C LEU A 37 -6.77 15.57 -10.53
N SER A 38 -7.14 16.40 -11.51
CA SER A 38 -6.65 16.28 -12.88
C SER A 38 -5.13 16.22 -12.86
N SER A 39 -4.56 15.23 -13.53
CA SER A 39 -3.13 14.98 -13.60
C SER A 39 -2.35 16.26 -13.96
N THR A 40 -1.71 16.89 -12.98
CA THR A 40 -0.70 17.91 -13.27
C THR A 40 0.58 17.23 -13.72
N SER A 41 1.37 17.90 -14.56
CA SER A 41 2.73 17.45 -14.92
C SER A 41 3.53 17.22 -13.63
N ALA A 42 3.70 15.94 -13.28
CA ALA A 42 4.56 15.46 -12.20
C ALA A 42 5.73 14.69 -12.83
N ASP A 43 6.28 15.22 -13.92
CA ASP A 43 7.26 14.54 -14.77
C ASP A 43 8.54 14.18 -14.02
N ASN A 44 8.87 14.94 -12.97
CA ASN A 44 10.04 14.73 -12.12
C ASN A 44 9.77 13.86 -10.89
N LEU A 45 8.51 13.51 -10.60
CA LEU A 45 8.16 12.76 -9.40
C LEU A 45 8.64 11.32 -9.52
N GLU A 46 9.54 10.93 -8.61
CA GLU A 46 10.14 9.60 -8.54
C GLU A 46 9.55 8.74 -7.42
N ALA A 47 9.05 9.39 -6.36
CA ALA A 47 8.52 8.71 -5.18
C ALA A 47 7.30 9.42 -4.56
N ILE A 48 6.35 8.63 -4.08
CA ILE A 48 5.26 9.12 -3.23
C ILE A 48 5.04 8.24 -2.01
N SER A 49 4.82 8.88 -0.87
CA SER A 49 4.36 8.25 0.35
C SER A 49 3.14 8.99 0.89
N ILE A 50 2.02 8.28 0.98
CA ILE A 50 0.77 8.79 1.54
C ILE A 50 0.50 8.07 2.84
N ILE A 51 0.46 8.83 3.92
CA ILE A 51 0.05 8.40 5.25
C ILE A 51 -1.38 8.89 5.47
N ILE A 52 -2.29 7.95 5.66
CA ILE A 52 -3.71 8.20 5.83
C ILE A 52 -4.00 8.22 7.33
N ALA A 53 -4.31 9.40 7.85
CA ALA A 53 -4.72 9.63 9.23
C ALA A 53 -6.21 9.31 9.40
N LEU A 54 -6.51 8.31 10.22
CA LEU A 54 -7.87 7.88 10.54
C LEU A 54 -8.24 8.41 11.92
N SER A 55 -9.32 9.19 11.98
CA SER A 55 -9.90 9.73 13.21
C SER A 55 -10.84 8.73 13.91
N SER A 56 -11.46 7.81 13.16
CA SER A 56 -12.33 6.74 13.68
C SER A 56 -12.20 5.47 12.85
N LEU A 57 -12.34 4.31 13.51
CA LEU A 57 -12.36 2.98 12.88
C LEU A 57 -13.69 2.69 12.14
N ALA A 58 -14.73 3.49 12.35
CA ALA A 58 -16.10 3.19 11.91
C ALA A 58 -16.39 3.43 10.41
N ASN A 59 -15.42 3.90 9.63
CA ASN A 59 -15.62 4.14 8.19
C ASN A 59 -15.01 2.99 7.36
N ASP A 60 -15.73 1.87 7.29
CA ASP A 60 -15.35 0.61 6.62
C ASP A 60 -15.32 0.66 5.08
N GLY A 61 -15.47 1.83 4.46
CA GLY A 61 -15.42 1.94 3.00
C GLY A 61 -14.00 1.80 2.42
N PRO A 62 -13.84 1.34 1.17
CA PRO A 62 -12.57 1.41 0.44
C PRO A 62 -11.97 2.82 0.49
N LEU A 63 -10.68 2.91 0.83
CA LEU A 63 -9.96 4.18 0.88
C LEU A 63 -9.43 4.62 -0.50
N LEU A 64 -9.21 3.68 -1.42
CA LEU A 64 -8.73 3.93 -2.77
C LEU A 64 -9.78 3.49 -3.79
N THR A 65 -10.67 4.42 -4.12
CA THR A 65 -11.79 4.19 -5.05
C THR A 65 -11.41 4.50 -6.50
N SER A 66 -12.25 4.09 -7.44
CA SER A 66 -12.11 4.44 -8.86
C SER A 66 -12.04 5.97 -9.04
N GLY A 67 -11.09 6.45 -9.85
CA GLY A 67 -10.93 7.88 -10.15
C GLY A 67 -9.63 8.51 -9.67
N MET A 68 -8.69 7.72 -9.13
CA MET A 68 -7.35 8.21 -8.80
C MET A 68 -6.60 8.52 -10.10
N THR A 69 -6.47 9.79 -10.46
CA THR A 69 -5.86 10.23 -11.74
C THR A 69 -4.61 11.06 -11.55
N MET A 70 -4.32 11.52 -10.33
CA MET A 70 -3.26 12.49 -10.08
C MET A 70 -1.86 12.08 -10.57
N PHE A 71 -1.51 10.80 -10.51
CA PHE A 71 -0.16 10.31 -10.85
C PHE A 71 -0.07 9.61 -12.20
N THR A 72 -1.14 9.60 -12.98
CA THR A 72 -1.19 8.94 -14.31
C THR A 72 -0.06 9.41 -15.22
N ASN A 73 0.30 10.69 -15.16
CA ASN A 73 1.34 11.29 -15.98
C ASN A 73 2.73 11.33 -15.31
N ALA A 74 2.91 10.75 -14.13
CA ALA A 74 4.20 10.73 -13.44
C ALA A 74 5.14 9.66 -14.03
N LYS A 75 5.68 9.90 -15.23
CA LYS A 75 6.53 8.94 -15.99
C LYS A 75 7.82 8.52 -15.28
N ARG A 76 8.26 9.28 -14.29
CA ARG A 76 9.44 8.94 -13.48
C ARG A 76 9.07 8.26 -12.17
N LEU A 77 7.79 8.06 -11.87
CA LEU A 77 7.37 7.47 -10.61
C LEU A 77 7.85 6.02 -10.54
N ARG A 78 8.67 5.72 -9.54
CA ARG A 78 9.25 4.39 -9.31
C ARG A 78 8.84 3.81 -7.96
N ARG A 79 8.50 4.65 -6.99
CA ARG A 79 8.27 4.24 -5.61
C ARG A 79 6.93 4.76 -5.10
N VAL A 80 6.11 3.87 -4.55
CA VAL A 80 4.80 4.23 -4.00
C VAL A 80 4.62 3.56 -2.64
N ALA A 81 4.23 4.34 -1.64
CA ALA A 81 3.90 3.85 -0.32
C ALA A 81 2.55 4.40 0.15
N PHE A 82 1.65 3.52 0.59
CA PHE A 82 0.41 3.86 1.26
C PHE A 82 0.43 3.28 2.66
N THR A 83 0.23 4.10 3.68
CA THR A 83 0.23 3.66 5.09
C THR A 83 -1.02 4.19 5.77
N MET A 84 -1.70 3.35 6.56
CA MET A 84 -2.82 3.79 7.39
C MET A 84 -2.40 3.89 8.84
N VAL A 85 -2.71 5.03 9.46
CA VAL A 85 -2.43 5.28 10.88
C VAL A 85 -3.67 5.83 11.57
N ARG A 86 -3.90 5.38 12.80
CA ARG A 86 -4.90 5.95 13.70
C ARG A 86 -4.23 7.07 14.46
N VAL A 87 -4.87 8.23 14.48
CA VAL A 87 -4.47 9.33 15.35
C VAL A 87 -5.16 9.11 16.69
N LEU A 88 -4.41 8.67 17.69
CA LEU A 88 -4.91 8.60 19.06
C LEU A 88 -4.70 9.96 19.73
N SER A 89 -5.79 10.60 20.18
CA SER A 89 -5.71 11.72 21.09
C SER A 89 -5.49 11.19 22.51
N SER A 90 -4.27 11.27 23.04
CA SER A 90 -4.05 11.05 24.47
C SER A 90 -4.36 12.34 25.22
N ASN A 91 -5.18 12.27 26.27
CA ASN A 91 -5.55 13.38 27.14
C ASN A 91 -4.41 13.92 28.03
N GLU A 92 -3.15 13.60 27.73
CA GLU A 92 -2.01 14.15 28.45
C GLU A 92 -1.02 14.76 27.45
N ARG A 93 -0.94 16.10 27.48
CA ARG A 93 0.08 16.98 26.88
C ARG A 93 0.65 16.52 25.52
N ASN A 94 -0.06 16.90 24.44
CA ASN A 94 0.49 17.20 23.11
C ASN A 94 1.44 16.16 22.46
N ARG A 95 1.18 14.86 22.58
CA ARG A 95 1.81 13.85 21.70
C ARG A 95 0.74 13.05 20.96
N GLN A 96 0.56 13.37 19.67
CA GLN A 96 -0.24 12.51 18.79
C GLN A 96 0.51 11.20 18.58
N HIS A 97 -0.09 10.09 19.00
CA HIS A 97 0.44 8.77 18.71
C HIS A 97 -0.22 8.23 17.44
N LEU A 98 0.62 7.94 16.45
CA LEU A 98 0.21 7.30 15.20
C LEU A 98 0.38 5.80 15.36
N GLN A 99 -0.74 5.07 15.40
CA GLN A 99 -0.71 3.60 15.44
C GLN A 99 -1.09 3.03 14.08
N PRO A 100 -0.33 2.07 13.52
CA PRO A 100 -0.73 1.37 12.30
C PRO A 100 -2.13 0.76 12.44
N VAL A 101 -2.94 0.85 11.39
CA VAL A 101 -4.32 0.33 11.39
C VAL A 101 -4.45 -0.84 10.44
N SER A 102 -5.10 -1.90 10.90
CA SER A 102 -5.47 -3.06 10.10
C SER A 102 -6.85 -2.89 9.46
N LEU A 103 -7.08 -1.82 8.69
CA LEU A 103 -8.32 -1.63 7.95
C LEU A 103 -8.13 -2.02 6.47
N PRO A 104 -9.05 -2.79 5.88
CA PRO A 104 -8.91 -3.24 4.51
C PRO A 104 -8.91 -2.06 3.52
N MET A 105 -7.85 -1.99 2.72
CA MET A 105 -7.75 -1.15 1.54
C MET A 105 -8.25 -1.95 0.34
N ALA A 106 -9.49 -1.69 -0.07
CA ALA A 106 -9.93 -2.10 -1.40
C ALA A 106 -9.38 -1.10 -2.43
N LEU A 107 -8.52 -1.61 -3.32
CA LEU A 107 -8.04 -0.91 -4.51
C LEU A 107 -9.03 -1.22 -5.63
N SER A 108 -9.92 -0.26 -5.92
CA SER A 108 -10.89 -0.44 -7.00
C SER A 108 -10.18 -0.56 -8.35
N PRO A 109 -10.77 -1.23 -9.36
CA PRO A 109 -10.20 -1.36 -10.71
C PRO A 109 -9.97 -0.03 -11.48
N GLY A 110 -10.21 1.13 -10.86
CA GLY A 110 -9.96 2.47 -11.40
C GLY A 110 -8.84 3.26 -10.70
N VAL A 111 -7.89 2.58 -10.04
CA VAL A 111 -6.67 3.24 -9.54
C VAL A 111 -5.65 3.32 -10.68
N HIS A 112 -5.49 4.51 -11.25
CA HIS A 112 -4.60 4.75 -12.38
C HIS A 112 -3.24 5.24 -11.89
N LEU A 113 -2.39 4.30 -11.45
CA LEU A 113 -0.96 4.53 -11.27
C LEU A 113 -0.20 4.02 -12.49
N PRO A 114 1.01 4.54 -12.77
CA PRO A 114 1.87 4.01 -13.81
C PRO A 114 2.53 2.70 -13.32
N TRP A 115 1.71 1.66 -13.10
CA TRP A 115 2.10 0.41 -12.43
C TRP A 115 3.30 -0.28 -13.07
N ALA A 116 3.39 -0.30 -14.40
CA ALA A 116 4.43 -1.01 -15.14
C ALA A 116 5.85 -0.54 -14.84
N GLN A 117 6.03 0.74 -14.50
CA GLN A 117 7.34 1.33 -14.18
C GLN A 117 7.63 1.37 -12.68
N LEU A 118 6.68 0.97 -11.82
CA LEU A 118 6.92 0.91 -10.38
C LEU A 118 7.93 -0.20 -10.07
N THR A 119 8.89 0.15 -9.22
CA THR A 119 9.97 -0.73 -8.76
C THR A 119 9.83 -1.06 -7.28
N HIS A 120 9.25 -0.16 -6.48
CA HIS A 120 9.05 -0.37 -5.05
C HIS A 120 7.62 -0.01 -4.67
N ILE A 121 6.89 -0.97 -4.10
CA ILE A 121 5.52 -0.77 -3.63
C ILE A 121 5.45 -1.16 -2.17
N SER A 122 4.87 -0.29 -1.34
CA SER A 122 4.59 -0.58 0.06
C SER A 122 3.14 -0.24 0.40
N ILE A 123 2.35 -1.23 0.76
CA ILE A 123 0.95 -1.06 1.15
C ILE A 123 0.80 -1.56 2.59
N GLY A 124 0.85 -0.60 3.51
CA GLY A 124 0.68 -0.80 4.95
C GLY A 124 -0.78 -0.85 5.38
N ALA A 125 -1.65 -1.41 4.55
CA ALA A 125 -3.05 -1.67 4.84
C ALA A 125 -3.44 -3.05 4.29
N PRO A 126 -4.31 -3.81 4.98
CA PRO A 126 -4.80 -5.09 4.48
C PRO A 126 -5.40 -5.00 3.06
N ILE A 127 -4.92 -5.80 2.11
CA ILE A 127 -5.45 -5.85 0.73
C ILE A 127 -6.12 -7.21 0.51
N PRO A 128 -7.31 -7.27 -0.11
CA PRO A 128 -7.90 -8.55 -0.50
C PRO A 128 -7.05 -9.27 -1.56
N GLN A 129 -7.13 -10.60 -1.59
CA GLN A 129 -6.26 -11.47 -2.40
C GLN A 129 -6.31 -11.13 -3.90
N LYS A 130 -7.51 -10.90 -4.43
CA LYS A 130 -7.73 -10.63 -5.85
C LYS A 130 -7.04 -9.33 -6.29
N GLU A 131 -7.20 -8.27 -5.51
CA GLU A 131 -6.60 -6.95 -5.75
C GLU A 131 -5.09 -7.03 -5.67
N TYR A 132 -4.55 -7.76 -4.69
CA TYR A 132 -3.10 -7.98 -4.57
C TYR A 132 -2.52 -8.60 -5.85
N HIS A 133 -3.09 -9.71 -6.32
CA HIS A 133 -2.60 -10.38 -7.53
C HIS A 133 -2.77 -9.51 -8.78
N ASN A 134 -3.87 -8.77 -8.89
CA ASN A 134 -4.08 -7.82 -9.99
C ASN A 134 -3.02 -6.71 -10.02
N ILE A 135 -2.61 -6.18 -8.86
CA ILE A 135 -1.54 -5.17 -8.79
C ILE A 135 -0.23 -5.76 -9.26
N LEU A 136 0.12 -6.95 -8.77
CA LEU A 136 1.38 -7.61 -9.14
C LEU A 136 1.46 -7.86 -10.65
N LEU A 137 0.37 -8.28 -11.29
CA LEU A 137 0.32 -8.49 -12.74
C LEU A 137 0.58 -7.21 -13.54
N GLN A 138 0.27 -6.04 -12.98
CA GLN A 138 0.53 -4.75 -13.63
C GLN A 138 1.95 -4.21 -13.39
N CYS A 139 2.69 -4.76 -12.41
CA CYS A 139 3.99 -4.24 -11.98
C CYS A 139 5.16 -5.04 -12.58
N VAL A 140 5.40 -4.89 -13.88
CA VAL A 140 6.44 -5.66 -14.60
C VAL A 140 7.88 -5.36 -14.15
N SER A 141 8.13 -4.15 -13.63
CA SER A 141 9.46 -3.69 -13.19
C SER A 141 9.66 -3.80 -11.68
N LEU A 142 8.78 -4.51 -10.97
CA LEU A 142 8.79 -4.56 -9.50
C LEU A 142 10.06 -5.23 -8.98
N ILE A 143 10.78 -4.55 -8.09
CA ILE A 143 11.99 -5.04 -7.43
C ILE A 143 11.65 -5.39 -5.98
N SER A 144 10.95 -4.51 -5.28
CA SER A 144 10.51 -4.76 -3.90
C SER A 144 9.02 -4.53 -3.70
N CYS A 145 8.43 -5.38 -2.86
CA CYS A 145 7.01 -5.32 -2.54
C CYS A 145 6.80 -5.54 -1.05
N THR A 146 6.04 -4.66 -0.40
CA THR A 146 5.54 -4.86 0.96
C THR A 146 4.03 -4.84 0.94
N VAL A 147 3.39 -5.90 1.43
CA VAL A 147 1.93 -6.00 1.46
C VAL A 147 1.43 -6.49 2.80
N SER A 148 0.20 -6.15 3.12
CA SER A 148 -0.52 -6.68 4.27
C SER A 148 -1.72 -7.44 3.72
N PRO A 149 -1.86 -8.77 3.89
CA PRO A 149 -2.99 -9.52 3.39
C PRO A 149 -4.25 -9.25 4.22
N SER A 150 -5.41 -9.22 3.56
CA SER A 150 -6.73 -9.13 4.20
C SER A 150 -7.40 -10.50 4.32
N GLU A 151 -8.21 -10.69 5.36
CA GLU A 151 -8.92 -11.95 5.68
C GLU A 151 -10.22 -12.16 4.88
N THR A 152 -10.47 -11.36 3.86
CA THR A 152 -11.69 -11.47 3.04
C THR A 152 -11.81 -12.82 2.32
N ALA A 153 -13.06 -13.21 2.03
CA ALA A 153 -13.45 -14.46 1.39
C ALA A 153 -12.45 -14.95 0.32
N GLN A 154 -11.99 -16.20 0.48
CA GLN A 154 -11.00 -16.82 -0.38
C GLN A 154 -11.44 -16.75 -1.84
N ALA A 155 -10.66 -16.03 -2.65
CA ALA A 155 -10.78 -16.10 -4.09
C ALA A 155 -10.07 -17.37 -4.58
N PRO A 156 -10.54 -18.01 -5.65
CA PRO A 156 -9.79 -19.10 -6.27
C PRO A 156 -8.36 -18.65 -6.55
N ILE A 157 -7.40 -19.50 -6.19
CA ILE A 157 -5.97 -19.20 -6.37
C ILE A 157 -5.73 -19.04 -7.88
N PRO A 158 -5.21 -17.89 -8.33
CA PRO A 158 -4.94 -17.68 -9.74
C PRO A 158 -3.84 -18.63 -10.25
N PRO A 159 -3.73 -18.81 -11.58
CA PRO A 159 -2.58 -19.50 -12.17
C PRO A 159 -1.27 -18.81 -11.79
N ALA A 160 -0.14 -19.52 -11.95
CA ALA A 160 1.17 -19.05 -11.56
C ALA A 160 1.49 -17.64 -12.12
N ILE A 161 1.75 -16.68 -11.21
CA ILE A 161 2.14 -15.31 -11.48
C ILE A 161 3.66 -15.23 -11.40
N ARG A 162 4.30 -15.16 -12.57
CA ARG A 162 5.76 -15.09 -12.66
C ARG A 162 6.25 -13.65 -12.60
N MET A 163 7.09 -13.32 -11.61
CA MET A 163 7.72 -12.00 -11.49
C MET A 163 9.24 -12.14 -11.55
N ASN A 164 9.82 -11.83 -12.71
CA ASN A 164 11.24 -12.07 -12.97
C ASN A 164 12.19 -11.04 -12.34
N THR A 165 11.67 -9.94 -11.81
CA THR A 165 12.42 -8.77 -11.34
C THR A 165 12.43 -8.63 -9.82
N VAL A 166 11.45 -9.23 -9.14
CA VAL A 166 11.28 -9.08 -7.69
C VAL A 166 12.42 -9.78 -6.94
N SER A 167 13.16 -9.00 -6.15
CA SER A 167 14.26 -9.45 -5.32
C SER A 167 13.95 -9.39 -3.83
N SER A 168 12.98 -8.59 -3.41
CA SER A 168 12.58 -8.44 -2.00
C SER A 168 11.07 -8.46 -1.82
N LEU A 169 10.59 -9.32 -0.92
CA LEU A 169 9.16 -9.43 -0.59
C LEU A 169 8.95 -9.35 0.92
N ALA A 170 8.14 -8.40 1.37
CA ALA A 170 7.74 -8.30 2.76
C ALA A 170 6.23 -8.51 2.90
N VAL A 171 5.82 -9.39 3.80
CA VAL A 171 4.41 -9.61 4.12
C VAL A 171 4.17 -9.22 5.57
N ARG A 172 3.29 -8.23 5.78
CA ARG A 172 2.88 -7.77 7.10
C ARG A 172 1.68 -8.56 7.59
N ILE A 173 1.86 -9.34 8.64
CA ILE A 173 0.84 -10.21 9.23
C ILE A 173 0.10 -9.40 10.29
N SER A 174 -1.15 -9.02 10.02
CA SER A 174 -1.94 -8.17 10.92
C SER A 174 -2.69 -8.93 12.02
N SER A 175 -2.90 -10.24 11.86
CA SER A 175 -3.65 -11.09 12.79
C SER A 175 -3.05 -12.50 12.87
N THR A 176 -3.34 -13.21 13.98
CA THR A 176 -2.95 -14.61 14.20
C THR A 176 -3.62 -15.60 13.23
N SER A 177 -4.71 -15.20 12.57
CA SER A 177 -5.51 -15.99 11.64
C SER A 177 -5.21 -15.68 10.16
N SER A 178 -4.30 -14.74 9.87
CA SER A 178 -3.96 -14.36 8.50
C SER A 178 -3.32 -15.54 7.74
N ASN A 179 -4.09 -16.19 6.87
CA ASN A 179 -3.55 -17.20 5.97
C ASN A 179 -2.83 -16.51 4.80
N VAL A 180 -1.50 -16.50 4.85
CA VAL A 180 -0.64 -15.88 3.83
C VAL A 180 -0.45 -16.78 2.60
N VAL A 181 -0.71 -18.08 2.72
CA VAL A 181 -0.44 -19.08 1.67
C VAL A 181 -1.13 -18.74 0.34
N PRO A 182 -2.43 -18.38 0.29
CA PRO A 182 -3.10 -18.03 -0.97
C PRO A 182 -2.48 -16.81 -1.68
N PHE A 183 -1.82 -15.91 -0.93
CA PHE A 183 -1.16 -14.74 -1.48
C PHE A 183 0.20 -15.09 -2.10
N LEU A 184 0.95 -16.00 -1.47
CA LEU A 184 2.31 -16.37 -1.88
C LEU A 184 2.37 -17.55 -2.85
N CYS A 185 1.51 -18.55 -2.68
CA CYS A 185 1.51 -19.80 -3.47
C CYS A 185 1.50 -19.59 -5.00
N PRO A 186 0.72 -18.66 -5.58
CA PRO A 186 0.75 -18.47 -7.03
C PRO A 186 2.02 -17.76 -7.52
N LEU A 187 2.89 -17.24 -6.64
CA LEU A 187 4.02 -16.41 -7.06
C LEU A 187 5.24 -17.27 -7.47
N VAL A 188 5.75 -17.04 -8.67
CA VAL A 188 7.01 -17.61 -9.15
C VAL A 188 8.06 -16.51 -9.23
N LEU A 189 8.99 -16.50 -8.27
CA LEU A 189 9.95 -15.41 -8.01
C LEU A 189 11.40 -15.85 -8.21
N PRO A 190 11.88 -16.04 -9.46
CA PRO A 190 13.20 -16.63 -9.73
C PRO A 190 14.38 -15.77 -9.28
N ARG A 191 14.17 -14.49 -8.96
CA ARG A 191 15.21 -13.56 -8.47
C ARG A 191 15.04 -13.15 -7.01
N LEU A 192 14.15 -13.81 -6.27
CA LEU A 192 13.91 -13.51 -4.87
C LEU A 192 15.19 -13.74 -4.05
N ALA A 193 15.72 -12.67 -3.48
CA ALA A 193 16.90 -12.69 -2.62
C ALA A 193 16.53 -12.54 -1.13
N SER A 194 15.41 -11.88 -0.83
CA SER A 194 14.97 -11.60 0.53
C SER A 194 13.46 -11.73 0.66
N ILE A 195 13.03 -12.38 1.74
CA ILE A 195 11.65 -12.44 2.16
C ILE A 195 11.55 -12.15 3.66
N ALA A 196 10.64 -11.26 4.01
CA ALA A 196 10.41 -10.84 5.39
C ALA A 196 8.94 -11.05 5.74
N LEU A 197 8.69 -11.62 6.91
CA LEU A 197 7.35 -11.75 7.47
C LEU A 197 7.32 -10.86 8.71
N VAL A 198 6.55 -9.78 8.65
CA VAL A 198 6.58 -8.70 9.63
C VAL A 198 5.29 -8.74 10.45
N SER A 199 5.40 -8.99 11.76
CA SER A 199 4.27 -8.88 12.68
C SER A 199 4.35 -7.56 13.46
N PRO A 200 3.30 -6.73 13.46
CA PRO A 200 3.26 -5.49 14.24
C PRO A 200 3.01 -5.75 15.74
N LYS A 201 2.67 -6.98 16.15
CA LYS A 201 2.45 -7.35 17.55
C LYS A 201 3.52 -8.35 17.99
N SER A 202 4.26 -8.01 19.04
CA SER A 202 5.10 -8.96 19.76
C SER A 202 4.23 -10.08 20.33
N GLY A 203 4.52 -11.34 20.02
CA GLY A 203 3.81 -12.50 20.57
C GLY A 203 2.70 -13.09 19.71
N ILE A 204 2.58 -12.72 18.42
CA ILE A 204 1.77 -13.49 17.47
C ILE A 204 2.47 -14.84 17.23
N PRO A 205 1.86 -16.00 17.55
CA PRO A 205 2.40 -17.28 17.14
C PRO A 205 2.52 -17.32 15.62
N TRP A 206 3.71 -17.67 15.14
CA TRP A 206 3.97 -17.87 13.73
C TRP A 206 2.96 -18.87 13.17
N PRO A 207 2.40 -18.64 11.96
CA PRO A 207 1.48 -19.59 11.35
C PRO A 207 2.16 -20.96 11.25
N HIS A 208 1.74 -21.88 12.11
CA HIS A 208 2.24 -23.24 12.10
C HIS A 208 1.70 -23.94 10.85
N ALA A 209 2.62 -24.62 10.15
CA ALA A 209 2.43 -25.54 9.01
C ALA A 209 2.31 -24.91 7.61
N GLY A 210 3.34 -25.13 6.78
CA GLY A 210 3.25 -25.05 5.32
C GLY A 210 4.51 -24.62 4.58
N PHE A 211 5.43 -23.88 5.23
CA PHE A 211 6.66 -23.42 4.57
C PHE A 211 7.69 -24.55 4.48
N SER A 212 7.67 -25.31 3.39
CA SER A 212 8.74 -26.24 3.05
C SER A 212 10.03 -25.47 2.71
N SER A 213 10.94 -25.45 3.67
CA SER A 213 12.41 -25.44 3.55
C SER A 213 13.14 -24.46 2.61
N SER A 214 12.49 -23.48 1.97
CA SER A 214 13.13 -22.67 0.90
C SER A 214 13.13 -21.16 1.13
N ILE A 215 12.64 -20.69 2.28
CA ILE A 215 12.48 -19.27 2.57
C ILE A 215 13.33 -18.91 3.79
N GLY A 216 14.45 -18.23 3.53
CA GLY A 216 15.29 -17.62 4.55
C GLY A 216 14.49 -16.55 5.30
N LEU A 217 14.17 -16.84 6.55
CA LEU A 217 13.30 -16.05 7.41
C LEU A 217 14.18 -15.06 8.18
N VAL A 218 14.21 -13.79 7.76
CA VAL A 218 14.87 -12.74 8.55
C VAL A 218 13.86 -12.25 9.59
N VAL A 219 14.12 -12.61 10.85
CA VAL A 219 13.42 -12.07 12.02
C VAL A 219 14.12 -10.77 12.39
N ALA A 220 13.40 -9.65 12.32
CA ALA A 220 13.83 -8.35 12.84
C ALA A 220 12.83 -7.90 13.91
#